data_AF-A0A9X4QQN5-F1
#
_entry.id   AF-A0A9X4QQN5-F1
#
_cell.length_a   1.000
_cell.length_b   1.000
_cell.length_c   1.000
_cell.angle_alpha   90.00
_cell.angle_beta   90.00
_cell.angle_gamma   90.00
#
_symmetry.space_group_name_H-M   'P 1'
#
loop_
_entity.id
_entity.type
_entity.pdbx_description
1 polymer ?
#
loop_
_entity_poly.entity_id
_entity_poly.type
_entity_poly.pdbx_seq_one_letter_code
_entity_poly.pdbx_strand_id
1 'polypeptide(L)'
;MWIAIHYERILAWFADRPAVRRLSVILAYALWIVSGAYYVYLRYQGMVNKDWADGQVFAYTQFVFNLMSAISLFLLSNALIRRPKAVWTRTLGNIGVCSFGIYLIHPAVLYYYRDIPVPGGSLAFHVYYACEFLSALLVAWGIAWAIQRNFRWAWILFGTSSVPKKKATASR
;
A
#
# COMPACT_ATOMS: atom_id res chain seq x y z
N MET A 1 -3.36 10.58 16.95
CA MET A 1 -4.68 11.19 17.23
C MET A 1 -4.62 12.73 17.24
N TRP A 2 -3.64 13.37 17.88
CA TRP A 2 -3.49 14.84 17.93
C TRP A 2 -3.36 15.53 16.55
N ILE A 3 -2.57 14.94 15.63
CA ILE A 3 -2.38 15.43 14.25
C ILE A 3 -3.68 15.40 13.43
N ALA A 4 -4.57 14.43 13.68
CA ALA A 4 -5.83 14.33 12.94
C ALA A 4 -6.83 15.43 13.35
N ILE A 5 -6.88 15.77 14.65
CA ILE A 5 -7.76 16.83 15.19
C ILE A 5 -7.35 18.20 14.66
N HIS A 6 -6.05 18.45 14.50
CA HIS A 6 -5.52 19.73 14.01
C HIS A 6 -5.27 19.75 12.50
N TYR A 7 -5.73 18.72 11.78
CA TYR A 7 -5.44 18.57 10.35
C TYR A 7 -5.93 19.76 9.53
N GLU A 8 -7.12 20.28 9.81
CA GLU A 8 -7.66 21.45 9.10
C GLU A 8 -6.85 22.72 9.37
N ARG A 9 -6.34 22.89 10.59
CA ARG A 9 -5.49 24.03 10.96
C ARG A 9 -4.11 23.97 10.30
N ILE A 10 -3.55 22.77 10.17
CA ILE A 10 -2.31 22.53 9.42
C ILE A 10 -2.52 22.81 7.94
N LEU A 11 -3.65 22.36 7.37
CA LEU A 11 -4.02 22.63 5.97
C LEU A 11 -4.19 24.12 5.69
N ALA A 12 -4.86 24.86 6.58
CA ALA A 12 -5.01 26.31 6.45
C ALA A 12 -3.65 27.02 6.46
N TRP A 13 -2.75 26.64 7.39
CA TRP A 13 -1.39 27.19 7.44
C TRP A 13 -0.57 26.93 6.16
N PHE A 14 -0.74 25.75 5.54
CA PHE A 14 -0.13 25.42 4.25
C PHE A 14 -0.83 26.08 3.05
N ALA A 15 -2.11 26.46 3.16
CA ALA A 15 -2.84 27.18 2.13
C ALA A 15 -2.34 28.62 2.00
N ASP A 16 -2.06 29.27 3.14
CA ASP A 16 -1.53 30.63 3.21
C ASP A 16 -0.09 30.75 2.69
N ARG A 17 0.66 29.63 2.62
CA ARG A 17 2.07 29.58 2.21
C ARG A 17 2.31 28.56 1.09
N PRO A 18 1.92 28.86 -0.17
CA PRO A 18 2.00 27.90 -1.27
C PRO A 18 3.43 27.45 -1.59
N ALA A 19 4.44 28.32 -1.41
CA ALA A 19 5.84 27.98 -1.61
C ALA A 19 6.35 26.95 -0.59
N VAL A 20 6.02 27.15 0.70
CA VAL A 20 6.37 26.21 1.78
C VAL A 20 5.67 24.87 1.58
N ARG A 21 4.40 24.88 1.14
CA ARG A 21 3.67 23.66 0.79
C ARG A 21 4.35 22.89 -0.34
N ARG A 22 4.71 23.56 -1.44
CA ARG A 22 5.38 22.93 -2.58
C ARG A 22 6.74 22.35 -2.17
N LEU A 23 7.54 23.10 -1.41
CA LEU A 23 8.83 22.63 -0.90
C LEU A 23 8.68 21.42 0.02
N SER A 24 7.71 21.43 0.93
CA SER A 24 7.46 20.31 1.85
C SER A 24 7.06 19.04 1.12
N VAL A 25 6.26 19.15 0.06
CA VAL A 25 5.89 18.01 -0.79
C VAL A 25 7.13 17.47 -1.54
N ILE A 26 7.95 18.35 -2.11
CA ILE A 26 9.18 17.95 -2.80
C ILE A 26 10.14 17.25 -1.82
N LEU A 27 10.33 17.81 -0.62
CA LEU A 27 11.16 17.21 0.42
C LEU A 27 10.63 15.85 0.87
N ALA A 28 9.32 15.69 1.04
CA ALA A 28 8.71 14.41 1.39
C ALA A 28 9.00 13.34 0.32
N TYR A 29 8.82 13.66 -0.96
CA TYR A 29 9.15 12.73 -2.06
C TYR A 29 10.65 12.47 -2.17
N ALA A 30 11.50 13.49 -1.96
CA ALA A 30 12.95 13.32 -1.98
C ALA A 30 13.41 12.36 -0.85
N LEU A 31 12.92 12.58 0.38
CA LEU A 31 13.21 11.70 1.53
C LEU A 31 12.67 10.29 1.30
N TRP A 32 11.51 10.15 0.66
CA TRP A 32 10.95 8.85 0.29
C TRP A 32 11.84 8.09 -0.70
N ILE A 33 12.31 8.76 -1.76
CA ILE A 33 13.21 8.15 -2.76
C ILE A 33 14.56 7.80 -2.12
N VAL A 34 15.15 8.71 -1.33
CA VAL A 34 16.44 8.51 -0.68
C VAL A 34 16.38 7.34 0.30
N SER A 35 15.36 7.29 1.16
CA SER A 35 15.18 6.18 2.11
C SER A 35 14.92 4.85 1.40
N GLY A 36 14.15 4.85 0.31
CA GLY A 36 13.92 3.65 -0.51
C GLY A 36 15.19 3.15 -1.20
N ALA A 37 15.96 4.04 -1.81
CA ALA A 37 17.23 3.70 -2.45
C ALA A 37 18.23 3.15 -1.43
N TYR A 38 18.32 3.76 -0.25
CA TYR A 38 19.19 3.29 0.83
C TYR A 38 18.75 1.92 1.36
N TYR A 39 17.44 1.67 1.53
CA TYR A 39 16.93 0.36 1.92
C TYR A 39 17.27 -0.73 0.91
N VAL A 40 17.09 -0.46 -0.39
CA VAL A 40 17.47 -1.39 -1.47
C VAL A 40 18.97 -1.65 -1.48
N TYR A 41 19.78 -0.60 -1.25
CA TYR A 41 21.23 -0.74 -1.15
C TYR A 41 21.64 -1.65 0.01
N LEU A 42 21.08 -1.48 1.21
CA LEU A 42 21.35 -2.36 2.35
C LEU A 42 20.96 -3.82 2.05
N ARG A 43 19.82 -4.02 1.38
CA ARG A 43 19.39 -5.36 0.94
C ARG A 43 20.32 -5.99 -0.07
N TYR A 44 20.80 -5.20 -1.03
CA TYR A 44 21.76 -5.65 -2.04
C TYR A 44 23.08 -6.07 -1.38
N GLN A 45 23.61 -5.26 -0.46
CA GLN A 45 24.82 -5.58 0.31
C GLN A 45 24.69 -6.89 1.08
N GLY A 46 23.58 -7.09 1.80
CA GLY A 46 23.34 -8.32 2.55
C GLY A 46 23.18 -9.56 1.66
N MET A 47 22.54 -9.45 0.50
CA MET A 47 22.30 -10.61 -0.37
C MET A 47 23.49 -10.96 -1.27
N VAL A 48 24.14 -9.96 -1.87
CA VAL A 48 25.22 -10.19 -2.86
C VAL A 48 26.58 -10.26 -2.18
N ASN A 49 26.88 -9.27 -1.33
CA ASN A 49 28.19 -9.16 -0.70
C ASN A 49 28.26 -9.91 0.64
N LYS A 50 27.13 -10.50 1.09
CA LYS A 50 26.97 -11.17 2.39
C LYS A 50 27.34 -10.29 3.57
N ASP A 51 27.38 -8.98 3.35
CA ASP A 51 27.70 -7.97 4.35
C ASP A 51 26.40 -7.42 4.90
N TRP A 52 25.90 -8.09 5.93
CA TRP A 52 24.67 -7.70 6.59
C TRP A 52 24.97 -6.56 7.56
N ALA A 53 24.42 -5.38 7.26
CA ALA A 53 24.37 -4.30 8.24
C ALA A 53 23.65 -4.75 9.52
N ASP A 54 23.98 -4.12 10.64
CA ASP A 54 23.33 -4.36 11.93
C ASP A 54 21.80 -4.30 11.78
N GLY A 55 21.09 -5.25 12.41
CA GLY A 55 19.65 -5.37 12.34
C GLY A 55 18.91 -4.10 12.77
N GLN A 56 19.52 -3.29 13.64
CA GLN A 56 18.98 -1.98 14.02
C GLN A 56 18.96 -0.99 12.85
N VAL A 57 20.04 -0.88 12.09
CA VAL A 57 20.13 0.02 10.92
C VAL A 57 19.10 -0.40 9.87
N PHE A 58 18.93 -1.70 9.67
CA PHE A 58 17.90 -2.23 8.80
C PHE A 58 16.49 -1.85 9.26
N ALA A 59 16.19 -2.06 10.54
CA ALA A 59 14.88 -1.76 11.12
C ALA A 59 14.55 -0.26 11.05
N TYR A 60 15.49 0.62 11.39
CA TYR A 60 15.29 2.07 11.33
C TYR A 60 15.10 2.55 9.90
N THR A 61 15.92 2.06 8.96
CA THR A 61 15.80 2.43 7.55
C THR A 61 14.45 1.99 6.99
N GLN A 62 14.03 0.76 7.30
CA GLN A 62 12.72 0.24 6.91
C GLN A 62 11.59 1.06 7.51
N PHE A 63 11.69 1.44 8.78
CA PHE A 63 10.68 2.26 9.45
C PHE A 63 10.55 3.64 8.80
N VAL A 64 11.68 4.32 8.55
CA VAL A 64 11.70 5.63 7.88
C VAL A 64 11.12 5.52 6.48
N PHE A 65 11.52 4.52 5.71
CA PHE A 65 10.98 4.28 4.36
C PHE A 65 9.47 4.03 4.39
N ASN A 66 8.98 3.20 5.31
CA ASN A 66 7.55 2.90 5.45
C ASN A 66 6.75 4.16 5.84
N LEU A 67 7.26 4.95 6.78
CA LEU A 67 6.62 6.20 7.21
C LEU A 67 6.57 7.22 6.06
N MET A 68 7.69 7.41 5.36
CA MET A 68 7.76 8.29 4.19
C MET A 68 6.89 7.80 3.04
N SER A 69 6.76 6.47 2.87
CA SER A 69 5.83 5.86 1.91
C SER A 69 4.38 6.22 2.24
N ALA A 70 3.98 6.08 3.51
CA ALA A 70 2.63 6.43 3.95
C ALA A 70 2.32 7.91 3.70
N ILE A 71 3.25 8.82 4.01
CA ILE A 71 3.08 10.26 3.78
C ILE A 71 2.99 10.57 2.28
N SER A 72 3.92 10.04 1.48
CA SER A 72 3.97 10.26 0.03
C SER A 72 2.70 9.73 -0.66
N LEU A 73 2.25 8.54 -0.30
CA LEU A 73 1.01 7.95 -0.83
C LEU A 73 -0.24 8.70 -0.40
N PHE A 74 -0.27 9.24 0.83
CA PHE A 74 -1.37 10.08 1.29
C PHE A 74 -1.43 11.41 0.51
N LEU A 75 -0.29 12.06 0.28
CA LEU A 75 -0.20 13.25 -0.56
C LEU A 75 -0.64 12.97 -2.00
N LEU A 76 -0.22 11.82 -2.54
CA LEU A 76 -0.63 11.35 -3.86
C LEU A 76 -2.15 11.09 -3.91
N SER A 77 -2.72 10.46 -2.90
CA SER A 77 -4.17 10.21 -2.79
C SER A 77 -4.98 11.50 -2.82
N ASN A 78 -4.58 12.52 -2.05
CA ASN A 78 -5.23 13.84 -2.07
C ASN A 78 -5.15 14.50 -3.46
N ALA A 79 -4.04 14.32 -4.19
CA ALA A 79 -3.92 14.79 -5.57
C ALA A 79 -4.82 14.00 -6.55
N LEU A 80 -4.96 12.69 -6.36
CA LEU A 80 -5.82 11.82 -7.17
C LEU A 80 -7.31 12.09 -6.95
N ILE A 81 -7.75 12.28 -5.71
CA ILE A 81 -9.15 12.56 -5.36
C ILE A 81 -9.64 13.86 -6.02
N ARG A 82 -8.76 14.85 -6.17
CA ARG A 82 -9.05 16.11 -6.86
C ARG A 82 -9.19 15.97 -8.38
N ARG A 83 -8.80 14.83 -8.97
CA ARG A 83 -8.93 14.54 -10.40
C ARG A 83 -10.02 13.48 -10.61
N PRO A 84 -11.17 13.82 -11.21
CA PRO A 84 -12.37 12.99 -11.22
C PRO A 84 -12.34 11.85 -12.25
N LYS A 85 -11.20 11.18 -12.47
CA LYS A 85 -11.21 9.91 -13.20
C LYS A 85 -11.84 8.84 -12.29
N ALA A 86 -13.17 8.80 -12.30
CA ALA A 86 -14.03 8.03 -11.40
C ALA A 86 -13.68 6.54 -11.33
N VAL A 87 -13.02 5.99 -12.35
CA VAL A 87 -12.57 4.60 -12.38
C VAL A 87 -11.46 4.34 -11.36
N TRP A 88 -10.42 5.18 -11.32
CA TRP A 88 -9.27 4.96 -10.44
C TRP A 88 -9.59 5.18 -8.97
N THR A 89 -10.36 6.22 -8.66
CA THR A 89 -10.79 6.48 -7.28
C THR A 89 -11.70 5.38 -6.75
N ARG A 90 -12.57 4.81 -7.59
CA ARG A 90 -13.46 3.72 -7.23
C ARG A 90 -12.73 2.38 -7.06
N THR A 91 -11.81 2.03 -7.96
CA THR A 91 -11.04 0.78 -7.84
C THR A 91 -10.09 0.81 -6.64
N LEU A 92 -9.35 1.90 -6.45
CA LEU A 92 -8.46 2.07 -5.29
C LEU A 92 -9.24 2.09 -3.97
N GLY A 93 -10.42 2.73 -3.95
CA GLY A 93 -11.30 2.70 -2.79
C GLY A 93 -11.78 1.28 -2.45
N ASN A 94 -12.20 0.51 -3.45
CA ASN A 94 -12.64 -0.88 -3.25
C ASN A 94 -11.51 -1.79 -2.74
N ILE A 95 -10.29 -1.62 -3.28
CA ILE A 95 -9.11 -2.35 -2.80
C ILE A 95 -8.78 -1.94 -1.37
N GLY A 96 -8.89 -0.65 -1.03
CA GLY A 96 -8.71 -0.14 0.32
C GLY A 96 -9.70 -0.75 1.34
N VAL A 97 -10.97 -0.88 0.98
CA VAL A 97 -11.98 -1.57 1.83
C VAL A 97 -11.65 -3.05 2.02
N CYS A 98 -11.05 -3.70 1.02
CA CYS A 98 -10.63 -5.10 1.10
C CYS A 98 -9.23 -5.29 1.70
N SER A 99 -8.51 -4.22 2.04
CA SER A 99 -7.09 -4.26 2.40
C SER A 99 -6.79 -5.17 3.59
N PHE A 100 -7.63 -5.16 4.62
CA PHE A 100 -7.48 -6.05 5.77
C PHE A 100 -7.65 -7.52 5.38
N GLY A 101 -8.57 -7.84 4.47
CA GLY A 101 -8.72 -9.20 3.96
C GLY A 101 -7.59 -9.66 3.07
N ILE A 102 -7.08 -8.77 2.22
CA ILE A 102 -5.86 -9.00 1.44
C ILE A 102 -4.70 -9.31 2.39
N TYR A 103 -4.55 -8.56 3.48
CA TYR A 103 -3.51 -8.79 4.48
C TYR A 103 -3.61 -10.17 5.16
N LEU A 104 -4.80 -10.72 5.38
CA LEU A 104 -4.93 -12.07 5.96
C LEU A 104 -4.67 -13.18 4.93
N ILE A 105 -5.08 -12.97 3.68
CA ILE A 105 -5.03 -14.01 2.64
C ILE A 105 -3.67 -14.07 1.94
N HIS A 106 -2.96 -12.94 1.80
CA HIS A 106 -1.68 -12.90 1.09
C HIS A 106 -0.62 -13.90 1.59
N PRO A 107 -0.46 -14.24 2.89
CA PRO A 107 0.57 -15.18 3.32
C PRO A 107 0.26 -16.59 2.82
N ALA A 108 -1.02 -16.96 2.75
CA ALA A 108 -1.45 -18.24 2.20
C ALA A 108 -1.15 -18.32 0.69
N VAL A 109 -1.40 -17.25 -0.05
CA VAL A 109 -1.07 -17.20 -1.50
C VAL A 109 0.43 -17.28 -1.71
N LEU A 110 1.21 -16.52 -0.93
CA LEU A 110 2.67 -16.54 -0.99
C LEU A 110 3.25 -17.90 -0.63
N TYR A 111 2.66 -18.60 0.33
CA TYR A 111 3.08 -19.95 0.70
C TYR A 111 3.06 -20.89 -0.50
N TYR A 112 1.94 -20.93 -1.25
CA TYR A 112 1.82 -21.75 -2.46
C TYR A 112 2.69 -21.25 -3.62
N TYR A 113 2.85 -19.94 -3.78
CA TYR A 113 3.69 -19.39 -4.85
C TYR A 113 5.17 -19.77 -4.65
N ARG A 114 5.61 -19.94 -3.39
CA ARG A 114 7.01 -20.22 -3.06
C ARG A 114 7.46 -21.65 -3.33
N ASP A 115 6.54 -22.54 -3.69
CA ASP A 115 6.85 -23.87 -4.20
C ASP A 115 7.35 -23.84 -5.66
N ILE A 116 7.19 -22.70 -6.36
CA ILE A 116 7.69 -22.52 -7.72
C ILE A 116 9.20 -22.23 -7.67
N PRO A 117 10.04 -22.96 -8.44
CA PRO A 117 11.48 -22.73 -8.43
C PRO A 117 11.83 -21.35 -9.00
N VAL A 118 12.75 -20.64 -8.32
CA VAL A 118 13.23 -19.33 -8.76
C VAL A 118 14.12 -19.48 -10.00
N PRO A 119 13.79 -18.84 -11.13
CA PRO A 119 14.59 -18.95 -12.34
C PRO A 119 15.95 -18.23 -12.23
N GLY A 120 17.01 -18.85 -12.73
CA GLY A 120 18.41 -18.41 -12.58
C GLY A 120 18.91 -17.29 -13.49
N GLY A 121 18.04 -16.39 -13.96
CA GLY A 121 18.42 -15.28 -14.86
C GLY A 121 17.97 -13.93 -14.34
N SER A 122 18.76 -12.87 -14.53
CA SER A 122 18.45 -11.53 -13.99
C SER A 122 17.05 -11.03 -14.40
N LEU A 123 16.68 -11.12 -15.67
CA LEU A 123 15.33 -10.70 -16.11
C LEU A 123 14.23 -11.62 -15.56
N ALA A 124 14.46 -12.94 -15.61
CA ALA A 124 13.50 -13.93 -15.13
C ALA A 124 13.25 -13.80 -13.62
N PHE A 125 14.26 -13.41 -12.85
CA PHE A 125 14.17 -13.10 -11.44
C PHE A 125 13.25 -11.89 -11.19
N HIS A 126 13.45 -10.77 -11.90
CA HIS A 126 12.59 -9.59 -11.74
C HIS A 126 11.13 -9.90 -12.12
N VAL A 127 10.91 -10.66 -13.20
CA VAL A 127 9.57 -11.10 -13.61
C VAL A 127 8.96 -12.01 -12.56
N TYR A 128 9.73 -12.96 -12.01
CA TYR A 128 9.27 -13.86 -10.97
C TYR A 128 8.73 -13.11 -9.75
N TYR A 129 9.47 -12.12 -9.24
CA TYR A 129 9.02 -11.30 -8.10
C TYR A 129 7.86 -10.36 -8.47
N ALA A 130 7.81 -9.85 -9.69
CA ALA A 130 6.67 -9.06 -10.15
C ALA A 130 5.39 -9.91 -10.22
N CYS A 131 5.50 -11.15 -10.70
CA CYS A 131 4.41 -12.12 -10.73
C CYS A 131 4.01 -12.58 -9.32
N GLU A 132 4.97 -12.75 -8.41
CA GLU A 132 4.71 -13.04 -6.99
C GLU A 132 3.87 -11.93 -6.36
N PHE A 133 4.28 -10.67 -6.54
CA PHE A 133 3.54 -9.53 -6.03
C PHE A 133 2.13 -9.43 -6.64
N LEU A 134 2.02 -9.57 -7.95
CA LEU A 134 0.73 -9.47 -8.65
C LEU A 134 -0.21 -10.62 -8.27
N SER A 135 0.30 -11.84 -8.16
CA SER A 135 -0.50 -13.00 -7.75
C SER A 135 -0.98 -12.84 -6.31
N ALA A 136 -0.09 -12.48 -5.38
CA ALA A 136 -0.45 -12.20 -4.00
C ALA A 136 -1.54 -11.11 -3.90
N LEU A 137 -1.43 -10.04 -4.68
CA LEU A 137 -2.40 -8.95 -4.67
C LEU A 137 -3.73 -9.32 -5.32
N LEU A 138 -3.72 -9.83 -6.55
CA LEU A 138 -4.93 -10.10 -7.33
C LEU A 138 -5.71 -11.29 -6.80
N VAL A 139 -5.03 -12.36 -6.42
CA VAL A 139 -5.68 -13.56 -5.87
C VAL A 139 -6.25 -13.25 -4.49
N ALA A 140 -5.49 -12.60 -3.61
CA ALA A 140 -6.01 -12.23 -2.29
C ALA A 140 -7.16 -11.21 -2.40
N TRP A 141 -7.09 -10.25 -3.33
CA TRP A 141 -8.18 -9.31 -3.56
C TRP A 141 -9.44 -10.01 -4.10
N GLY A 142 -9.30 -10.91 -5.07
CA GLY A 142 -10.41 -11.69 -5.62
C GLY A 142 -11.09 -12.55 -4.56
N ILE A 143 -10.30 -13.25 -3.74
CA ILE A 143 -10.82 -14.06 -2.63
C ILE A 143 -11.50 -13.18 -1.57
N ALA A 144 -10.86 -12.10 -1.13
CA ALA A 144 -11.43 -11.18 -0.15
C ALA A 144 -12.76 -10.58 -0.64
N TRP A 145 -12.81 -10.17 -1.91
CA TRP A 145 -14.01 -9.62 -2.54
C TRP A 145 -15.12 -10.67 -2.65
N ALA A 146 -14.79 -11.91 -3.04
CA ALA A 146 -15.75 -13.01 -3.13
C ALA A 146 -16.33 -13.36 -1.75
N ILE A 147 -15.49 -13.42 -0.70
CA ILE A 147 -15.94 -13.70 0.67
C ILE A 147 -16.84 -12.58 1.19
N GLN A 148 -16.47 -11.31 0.99
CA GLN A 148 -17.31 -10.18 1.39
C GLN A 148 -18.66 -10.14 0.66
N ARG A 149 -18.72 -10.61 -0.59
CA ARG A 149 -19.96 -10.66 -1.36
C ARG A 149 -20.88 -11.81 -0.95
N ASN A 150 -20.30 -12.98 -0.63
CA ASN A 150 -21.08 -14.21 -0.42
C ASN A 150 -21.39 -14.49 1.05
N PHE A 151 -20.55 -14.05 2.00
CA PHE A 151 -20.71 -14.37 3.42
C PHE A 151 -21.23 -13.18 4.23
N ARG A 152 -22.44 -13.34 4.79
CA ARG A 152 -23.09 -12.32 5.65
C ARG A 152 -22.31 -12.00 6.93
N TRP A 153 -21.38 -12.86 7.35
CA TRP A 153 -20.55 -12.73 8.55
C TRP A 153 -19.11 -12.29 8.25
N ALA A 154 -18.80 -12.00 6.97
CA ALA A 154 -17.47 -11.53 6.57
C ALA A 154 -17.03 -10.26 7.32
N TRP A 155 -17.96 -9.48 7.86
CA TRP A 155 -17.66 -8.29 8.67
C TRP A 155 -16.88 -8.57 9.96
N ILE A 156 -16.95 -9.81 10.49
CA ILE A 156 -16.19 -10.21 11.69
C ILE A 156 -14.73 -10.46 11.36
N LEU A 157 -14.45 -11.04 10.19
CA LEU A 157 -13.09 -11.38 9.75
C LEU A 157 -12.43 -10.27 8.93
N PHE A 158 -13.22 -9.41 8.29
CA PHE A 158 -12.73 -8.44 7.31
C PHE A 158 -13.07 -6.98 7.64
N GLY A 159 -13.72 -6.73 8.79
CA GLY A 159 -14.21 -5.41 9.19
C GLY A 159 -15.49 -5.01 8.46
N THR A 160 -16.16 -3.94 8.92
CA THR A 160 -17.41 -3.45 8.33
C THR A 160 -17.16 -2.87 6.93
N SER A 161 -17.32 -3.72 5.93
CA SER A 161 -17.22 -3.30 4.54
C SER A 161 -18.45 -2.45 4.21
N SER A 162 -18.26 -1.14 4.00
CA SER A 162 -19.28 -0.21 3.50
C SER A 162 -19.58 -0.44 2.00
N VAL A 163 -19.51 -1.68 1.53
CA VAL A 163 -20.02 -2.04 0.21
C VAL A 163 -21.51 -1.73 0.26
N PRO A 164 -22.03 -0.76 -0.52
CA PRO A 164 -23.44 -0.46 -0.50
C PRO A 164 -24.16 -1.73 -0.94
N LYS A 165 -24.83 -2.40 0.00
CA LYS A 165 -25.81 -3.42 -0.35
C LYS A 165 -26.78 -2.70 -1.27
N LYS A 166 -26.79 -3.10 -2.55
CA LYS A 166 -27.78 -2.64 -3.51
C LYS A 166 -29.12 -2.82 -2.82
N LYS A 167 -29.77 -1.72 -2.42
CA LYS A 167 -31.11 -1.79 -1.82
C LYS A 167 -31.93 -2.59 -2.82
N ALA A 168 -32.38 -3.77 -2.39
CA ALA A 168 -33.33 -4.54 -3.16
C ALA A 168 -34.50 -3.60 -3.41
N THR A 169 -34.72 -3.28 -4.68
CA THR A 169 -35.87 -2.50 -5.12
C THR A 169 -37.08 -3.23 -4.58
N ALA A 170 -37.75 -2.63 -3.58
CA ALA A 170 -39.06 -3.07 -3.16
C ALA A 170 -39.99 -2.89 -4.36
N SER A 171 -40.27 -3.97 -5.08
CA SER A 171 -41.42 -4.02 -5.97
C SER A 171 -42.65 -4.18 -5.10
N ARG A 172 -43.61 -3.30 -5.38
CA ARG A 172 -44.96 -3.21 -4.85
C ARG A 172 -45.66 -4.55 -4.64
#